data_AF-A0A8R7Q974-F1
#
_entry.id   AF-A0A8R7Q974-F1
#
_cell.length_a   1.000
_cell.length_b   1.000
_cell.length_c   1.000
_cell.angle_alpha   90.00
_cell.angle_beta   90.00
_cell.angle_gamma   90.00
#
_symmetry.space_group_name_H-M   'P 1'
#
loop_
_entity.id
_entity.type
_entity.pdbx_description
1 polymer ?
#
loop_
_entity_poly.entity_id
_entity_poly.type
_entity_poly.pdbx_seq_one_letter_code
_entity_poly.pdbx_strand_id
1 'polypeptide(L)'
;MCAVLAICLDVSTICLILAYIIKIQYVISTAYVMFMIYYWIKLIEQLLNSSTIQKPNMCRQFTIHGFAAALKPTPFTGTYFKRWQTKTVLWLTTMNVFWVAGVTPTGIIAPEQEKAFREATVVFVGCVLSVIGDKLVDAYLHMRVAKDLWEALESKFGAGSEMYIME
;
A
#
# COMPACT_ATOMS: atom_id res chain seq x y z
N MET A 1 -11.44 -3.81 -87.27
CA MET A 1 -11.14 -2.73 -86.30
C MET A 1 -12.13 -2.72 -85.13
N CYS A 2 -13.45 -2.73 -85.37
CA CYS A 2 -14.46 -2.67 -84.29
C CYS A 2 -14.45 -3.84 -83.29
N ALA A 3 -14.27 -5.09 -83.75
CA ALA A 3 -14.26 -6.27 -82.85
C ALA A 3 -13.09 -6.28 -81.86
N VAL A 4 -11.91 -5.79 -82.27
CA VAL A 4 -10.73 -5.69 -81.40
C VAL A 4 -10.94 -4.61 -80.33
N LEU A 5 -11.60 -3.50 -80.68
CA LEU A 5 -11.93 -2.44 -79.72
C LEU A 5 -12.96 -2.92 -78.68
N ALA A 6 -13.95 -3.73 -79.08
CA ALA A 6 -14.93 -4.31 -78.16
C ALA A 6 -14.25 -5.20 -77.10
N ILE A 7 -13.39 -6.13 -77.54
CA ILE A 7 -12.65 -7.03 -76.64
C ILE A 7 -11.72 -6.24 -75.69
N CYS A 8 -11.05 -5.19 -76.18
CA CYS A 8 -10.23 -4.32 -75.32
C CYS A 8 -11.04 -3.58 -74.25
N LEU A 9 -12.27 -3.13 -74.56
CA LEU A 9 -13.15 -2.50 -73.59
C LEU A 9 -13.64 -3.51 -72.54
N ASP A 10 -13.97 -4.73 -72.95
CA ASP A 10 -14.38 -5.82 -72.04
C ASP A 10 -13.25 -6.22 -71.08
N VAL A 11 -12.02 -6.36 -71.58
CA VAL A 11 -10.86 -6.67 -70.73
C VAL A 11 -10.52 -5.52 -69.77
N SER A 12 -10.61 -4.27 -70.23
CA SER A 12 -10.35 -3.09 -69.40
C SER A 12 -11.36 -2.96 -68.26
N THR A 13 -12.66 -3.19 -68.55
CA THR A 13 -13.72 -3.15 -67.52
C THR A 13 -13.54 -4.26 -66.48
N ILE A 14 -13.19 -5.48 -66.88
CA ILE A 14 -12.88 -6.58 -65.96
C ILE A 14 -11.69 -6.23 -65.06
N CYS A 15 -10.61 -5.67 -65.60
CA CYS A 15 -9.46 -5.24 -64.80
C CYS A 15 -9.81 -4.16 -63.77
N LEU A 16 -10.67 -3.19 -64.15
CA LEU A 16 -11.15 -2.15 -63.23
C LEU A 16 -12.01 -2.73 -62.10
N ILE A 17 -12.88 -3.68 -62.41
CA ILE A 17 -13.72 -4.37 -61.41
C ILE A 17 -12.86 -5.17 -60.44
N LEU A 18 -11.86 -5.90 -60.92
CA LEU A 18 -10.94 -6.66 -60.07
C LEU A 18 -10.11 -5.74 -59.15
N ALA A 19 -9.57 -4.64 -59.68
CA ALA A 19 -8.85 -3.65 -58.88
C ALA A 19 -9.75 -3.02 -57.80
N TYR A 20 -11.03 -2.78 -58.13
CA TYR A 20 -12.02 -2.27 -57.19
C TYR A 20 -12.34 -3.27 -56.07
N ILE A 21 -12.52 -4.55 -56.40
CA ILE A 21 -12.76 -5.62 -55.42
C ILE A 21 -11.56 -5.76 -54.46
N ILE A 22 -10.32 -5.75 -54.98
CA ILE A 22 -9.11 -5.83 -54.16
C ILE A 22 -9.02 -4.62 -53.20
N LYS A 23 -9.33 -3.42 -53.69
CA LYS A 23 -9.37 -2.22 -52.85
C LYS A 23 -10.39 -2.34 -51.72
N ILE A 24 -11.60 -2.82 -52.01
CA ILE A 24 -12.63 -3.05 -50.99
C ILE A 24 -12.16 -4.08 -49.96
N GLN A 25 -11.60 -5.20 -50.41
CA GLN A 25 -11.09 -6.24 -49.53
C GLN A 25 -9.99 -5.72 -48.59
N TYR A 26 -9.08 -4.89 -49.10
CA TYR A 26 -8.05 -4.24 -48.29
C TYR A 26 -8.63 -3.30 -47.22
N VAL A 27 -9.65 -2.51 -47.57
CA VAL A 27 -10.34 -1.61 -46.63
C VAL A 27 -11.06 -2.42 -45.55
N ILE A 28 -11.76 -3.50 -45.91
CA ILE A 28 -12.44 -4.39 -44.96
C ILE A 28 -11.43 -5.05 -44.01
N SER A 29 -10.31 -5.56 -44.55
CA SER A 29 -9.25 -6.16 -43.73
C SER A 29 -8.65 -5.15 -42.75
N THR A 30 -8.42 -3.91 -43.17
CA THR A 30 -7.89 -2.85 -42.31
C THR A 30 -8.89 -2.50 -41.19
N ALA A 31 -10.18 -2.38 -41.52
CA ALA A 31 -11.22 -2.14 -40.54
C ALA A 31 -11.33 -3.29 -39.52
N TYR A 32 -11.17 -4.54 -39.97
CA TYR A 32 -11.17 -5.71 -39.08
C TYR A 32 -10.00 -5.68 -38.10
N VAL A 33 -8.78 -5.36 -38.56
CA VAL A 33 -7.61 -5.24 -37.68
C VAL A 33 -7.81 -4.13 -36.63
N MET A 34 -8.35 -2.97 -37.04
CA MET A 34 -8.69 -1.88 -36.12
C MET A 34 -9.70 -2.31 -35.07
N PHE A 35 -10.75 -3.03 -35.47
CA PHE A 35 -11.74 -3.58 -34.55
C PHE A 35 -11.11 -4.58 -33.57
N MET A 36 -10.30 -5.52 -34.06
CA MET A 36 -9.61 -6.48 -33.19
C MET A 36 -8.73 -5.77 -32.15
N ILE A 37 -7.93 -4.77 -32.55
CA ILE A 37 -7.10 -3.99 -31.63
C ILE A 37 -7.98 -3.26 -30.59
N TYR A 38 -9.08 -2.64 -31.02
CA TYR A 38 -10.02 -1.97 -30.11
C TYR A 38 -10.61 -2.94 -29.08
N TYR A 39 -11.05 -4.12 -29.50
CA TYR A 39 -11.58 -5.14 -28.59
C TYR A 39 -10.51 -5.66 -27.65
N TRP A 40 -9.27 -5.87 -28.13
CA TRP A 40 -8.15 -6.27 -27.28
C TRP A 40 -7.85 -5.22 -26.20
N ILE A 41 -7.80 -3.94 -26.55
CA ILE A 41 -7.60 -2.85 -25.58
C ILE A 41 -8.75 -2.82 -24.56
N LYS A 42 -10.00 -2.93 -25.03
CA LYS A 42 -11.18 -2.95 -24.17
C LYS A 42 -11.20 -4.17 -23.24
N LEU A 43 -10.76 -5.34 -23.72
CA LEU A 43 -10.61 -6.55 -22.90
C LEU A 43 -9.50 -6.38 -21.85
N ILE A 44 -8.37 -5.75 -22.19
CA ILE A 44 -7.29 -5.46 -21.24
C ILE A 44 -7.77 -4.47 -20.17
N GLU A 45 -8.50 -3.43 -20.56
CA GLU A 45 -9.08 -2.45 -19.62
C GLU A 45 -10.11 -3.09 -18.69
N GLN A 46 -11.01 -3.92 -19.24
CA GLN A 46 -11.95 -4.70 -18.43
C GLN A 46 -11.23 -5.69 -17.51
N LEU A 47 -10.16 -6.35 -17.97
CA LEU A 47 -9.36 -7.26 -17.14
C LEU A 47 -8.58 -6.49 -16.04
N LEU A 48 -8.09 -5.29 -16.32
CA LEU A 48 -7.44 -4.42 -15.33
C LEU A 48 -8.42 -3.98 -14.24
N ASN A 49 -9.66 -3.64 -14.60
CA ASN A 49 -10.73 -3.31 -13.66
C ASN A 49 -11.27 -4.54 -12.90
N SER A 50 -11.27 -5.71 -13.54
CA SER A 50 -11.71 -6.98 -12.96
C SER A 50 -10.63 -7.70 -12.16
N SER A 51 -9.39 -7.19 -12.16
CA SER A 51 -8.30 -7.67 -11.31
C SER A 51 -8.49 -7.18 -9.87
N THR A 52 -9.64 -7.55 -9.30
CA THR A 52 -10.04 -7.36 -7.91
C THR A 52 -9.50 -8.48 -7.01
N ILE A 53 -8.43 -9.17 -7.39
CA ILE A 53 -7.77 -10.17 -6.55
C ILE A 53 -6.25 -10.07 -6.76
N GLN A 54 -5.59 -9.34 -5.86
CA GLN A 54 -4.15 -9.09 -5.76
C GLN A 54 -3.53 -8.12 -6.79
N LYS A 55 -3.58 -6.81 -6.45
CA LYS A 55 -2.46 -5.90 -6.76
C LYS A 55 -1.14 -6.64 -6.49
N PRO A 56 -0.11 -6.54 -7.35
CA PRO A 56 1.19 -7.10 -7.03
C PRO A 56 1.62 -6.46 -5.70
N ASN A 57 1.85 -7.31 -4.70
CA ASN A 57 2.19 -6.98 -3.32
C ASN A 57 3.48 -6.14 -3.19
N MET A 58 4.06 -5.69 -4.30
CA MET A 58 5.29 -4.94 -4.44
C MET A 58 5.12 -3.46 -4.03
N CYS A 59 3.99 -2.81 -4.36
CA CYS A 59 3.75 -1.42 -3.92
C CYS A 59 3.30 -1.29 -2.45
N ARG A 60 2.88 -2.38 -1.79
CA ARG A 60 2.57 -2.36 -0.35
C ARG A 60 3.83 -2.25 0.50
N GLN A 61 4.98 -2.67 -0.03
CA GLN A 61 6.26 -2.70 0.67
C GLN A 61 6.90 -1.30 0.83
N PHE A 62 6.48 -0.31 0.05
CA PHE A 62 7.01 1.07 0.11
C PHE A 62 6.00 2.12 0.60
N THR A 63 5.01 1.70 1.39
CA THR A 63 4.16 2.65 2.13
C THR A 63 4.66 2.79 3.56
N ILE A 64 4.53 3.98 4.16
CA ILE A 64 4.88 4.22 5.58
C ILE A 64 4.20 3.19 6.49
N HIS A 65 2.96 2.81 6.19
CA HIS A 65 2.21 1.78 6.91
C HIS A 65 2.80 0.37 6.73
N GLY A 66 3.24 0.02 5.52
CA GLY A 66 3.92 -1.25 5.26
C GLY A 66 5.28 -1.35 5.95
N PHE A 67 6.03 -0.24 5.94
CA PHE A 67 7.30 -0.13 6.65
C PHE A 67 7.12 -0.21 8.18
N ALA A 68 6.10 0.48 8.73
CA ALA A 68 5.72 0.33 10.13
C ALA A 68 5.33 -1.12 10.47
N ALA A 69 4.57 -1.81 9.62
CA ALA A 69 4.24 -3.21 9.85
C ALA A 69 5.48 -4.12 9.87
N ALA A 70 6.48 -3.85 9.03
CA ALA A 70 7.75 -4.58 9.00
C ALA A 70 8.65 -4.28 10.21
N LEU A 71 8.58 -3.07 10.77
CA LEU A 71 9.32 -2.65 11.96
C LEU A 71 8.69 -3.11 13.28
N LYS A 72 7.53 -3.77 13.26
CA LYS A 72 6.84 -4.20 14.48
C LYS A 72 7.78 -5.07 15.33
N PRO A 73 8.09 -4.68 16.57
CA PRO A 73 8.97 -5.46 17.44
C PRO A 73 8.28 -6.75 17.89
N THR A 74 9.10 -7.75 18.21
CA THR A 74 8.63 -8.99 18.86
C THR A 74 8.05 -8.66 20.24
N PRO A 75 7.01 -9.39 20.70
CA PRO A 75 6.43 -9.17 22.02
C PRO A 75 7.48 -9.17 23.14
N PHE A 76 7.39 -8.20 24.06
CA PHE A 76 8.31 -8.08 25.17
C PHE A 76 8.09 -9.17 26.22
N THR A 77 9.11 -9.98 26.46
CA THR A 77 9.08 -11.09 27.42
C THR A 77 9.62 -10.72 28.81
N GLY A 78 10.08 -9.48 29.01
CA GLY A 78 10.67 -9.02 30.28
C GLY A 78 12.20 -8.93 30.29
N THR A 79 12.89 -9.45 29.26
CA THR A 79 14.36 -9.42 29.12
C THR A 79 14.80 -8.46 28.01
N TYR A 80 16.02 -7.92 28.11
CA TYR A 80 16.62 -7.00 27.13
C TYR A 80 15.76 -5.76 26.81
N PHE A 81 15.22 -5.12 27.85
CA PHE A 81 14.31 -3.97 27.71
C PHE A 81 14.86 -2.87 26.80
N LYS A 82 16.13 -2.46 26.92
CA LYS A 82 16.73 -1.42 26.06
C LYS A 82 16.66 -1.75 24.57
N ARG A 83 16.90 -3.02 24.19
CA ARG A 83 16.82 -3.46 22.78
C ARG A 83 15.38 -3.41 22.28
N TRP A 84 14.43 -3.85 23.09
CA TRP A 84 13.00 -3.76 22.75
C TRP A 84 12.55 -2.31 22.68
N GLN A 85 12.91 -1.48 23.66
CA GLN A 85 12.58 -0.06 23.76
C GLN A 85 13.03 0.68 22.49
N THR A 86 14.29 0.54 22.08
CA THR A 86 14.80 1.21 20.87
C THR A 86 14.01 0.81 19.60
N LYS A 87 13.66 -0.48 19.46
CA LYS A 87 12.84 -0.94 18.33
C LYS A 87 11.41 -0.39 18.39
N THR A 88 10.80 -0.37 19.57
CA THR A 88 9.45 0.15 19.81
C THR A 88 9.37 1.66 19.57
N VAL A 89 10.37 2.43 20.03
CA VAL A 89 10.46 3.88 19.76
C VAL A 89 10.55 4.15 18.26
N LEU A 90 11.41 3.43 17.53
CA LEU A 90 11.53 3.57 16.08
C LEU A 90 10.22 3.23 15.36
N TRP A 91 9.54 2.17 15.80
CA TRP A 91 8.27 1.74 15.26
C TRP A 91 7.15 2.77 15.48
N LEU A 92 7.00 3.27 16.71
CA LEU A 92 6.01 4.31 17.08
C LEU A 92 6.29 5.66 16.40
N THR A 93 7.56 5.99 16.17
CA THR A 93 7.97 7.20 15.44
C THR A 93 7.59 7.09 13.97
N THR A 94 7.74 5.91 13.37
CA THR A 94 7.32 5.64 11.98
C THR A 94 5.81 5.81 11.81
N MET A 95 5.02 5.51 12.84
CA MET A 95 3.56 5.71 12.86
C MET A 95 3.14 7.13 13.31
N ASN A 96 4.10 8.02 13.58
CA ASN A 96 3.87 9.39 14.06
C ASN A 96 3.01 9.48 15.34
N VAL A 97 3.21 8.57 16.29
CA VAL A 97 2.45 8.53 17.57
C VAL A 97 3.33 8.65 18.81
N PHE A 98 4.66 8.53 18.67
CA PHE A 98 5.57 8.56 19.82
C PHE A 98 5.56 9.90 20.58
N TRP A 99 5.27 11.01 19.91
CA TRP A 99 5.24 12.35 20.52
C TRP A 99 4.26 12.46 21.71
N VAL A 100 3.22 11.64 21.74
CA VAL A 100 2.23 11.60 22.84
C VAL A 100 2.85 11.17 24.17
N ALA A 101 3.88 10.32 24.14
CA ALA A 101 4.56 9.86 25.36
C ALA A 101 5.31 10.98 26.09
N GLY A 102 5.73 12.05 25.39
CA GLY A 102 6.45 13.18 25.97
C GLY A 102 5.55 14.33 26.46
N VAL A 103 4.27 14.36 26.06
CA VAL A 103 3.35 15.44 26.39
C VAL A 103 2.66 15.14 27.71
N THR A 104 2.75 16.08 28.66
CA THR A 104 2.01 15.99 29.91
C THR A 104 0.55 16.38 29.65
N PRO A 105 -0.46 15.55 30.01
CA PRO A 105 -1.88 15.83 29.75
C PRO A 105 -2.39 17.16 30.33
N THR A 106 -1.66 17.69 31.31
CA THR A 106 -2.02 18.88 32.09
C THR A 106 -1.60 20.21 31.45
N GLY A 107 -0.80 20.20 30.37
CA GLY A 107 -0.19 21.41 29.82
C GLY A 107 -0.71 21.79 28.43
N ILE A 108 -1.38 22.95 28.33
CA ILE A 108 -1.57 23.82 27.14
C ILE A 108 -1.64 23.07 25.80
N ILE A 109 -2.55 22.11 25.67
CA ILE A 109 -2.90 21.59 24.33
C ILE A 109 -3.97 22.54 23.79
N ALA A 110 -3.69 23.20 22.67
CA ALA A 110 -4.69 24.00 21.98
C ALA A 110 -5.92 23.11 21.68
N PRO A 111 -7.16 23.63 21.80
CA PRO A 111 -8.38 22.81 21.63
C PRO A 111 -8.43 22.08 20.27
N GLU A 112 -7.79 22.63 19.24
CA GLU A 112 -7.64 21.98 17.93
C GLU A 112 -6.73 20.74 17.96
N GLN A 113 -5.68 20.74 18.79
CA GLN A 113 -4.72 19.65 18.90
C GLN A 113 -5.15 18.57 19.90
N GLU A 114 -6.14 18.87 20.75
CA GLU A 114 -6.65 17.93 21.75
C GLU A 114 -7.27 16.68 21.11
N LYS A 115 -8.00 16.86 20.00
CA LYS A 115 -8.57 15.74 19.25
C LYS A 115 -7.48 14.84 18.67
N ALA A 116 -6.49 15.42 18.01
CA ALA A 116 -5.36 14.69 17.44
C ALA A 116 -4.54 13.97 18.52
N PHE A 117 -4.36 14.60 19.68
CA PHE A 117 -3.70 14.00 20.84
C PHE A 117 -4.47 12.79 21.38
N ARG A 118 -5.80 12.90 21.54
CA ARG A 118 -6.64 11.79 22.00
C ARG A 118 -6.58 10.61 21.04
N GLU A 119 -6.70 10.86 19.73
CA GLU A 119 -6.62 9.82 18.71
C GLU A 119 -5.23 9.15 18.70
N ALA A 120 -4.15 9.94 18.74
CA ALA A 120 -2.79 9.42 18.78
C ALA A 120 -2.49 8.65 20.09
N THR A 121 -3.09 9.05 21.22
CA THR A 121 -2.98 8.34 22.51
C THR A 121 -3.59 6.95 22.42
N VAL A 122 -4.78 6.82 21.83
CA VAL A 122 -5.45 5.53 21.67
C VAL A 122 -4.61 4.60 20.80
N VAL A 123 -4.06 5.12 19.69
CA VAL A 123 -3.18 4.34 18.82
C VAL A 123 -1.90 3.96 19.56
N PHE A 124 -1.26 4.88 20.28
CA PHE A 124 -0.05 4.61 21.06
C PHE A 124 -0.28 3.48 22.08
N VAL A 125 -1.31 3.59 22.92
CA VAL A 125 -1.64 2.60 23.96
C VAL A 125 -1.92 1.24 23.32
N GLY A 126 -2.72 1.20 22.25
CA GLY A 126 -3.00 -0.04 21.52
C GLY A 126 -1.75 -0.67 20.91
N CYS A 127 -0.88 0.15 20.30
CA CYS A 127 0.39 -0.29 19.73
C CYS A 127 1.29 -0.90 20.80
N VAL A 128 1.52 -0.19 21.91
CA VAL A 128 2.36 -0.64 23.03
C VAL A 128 1.83 -1.92 23.64
N LEU A 129 0.53 -2.01 23.95
CA LEU A 129 -0.08 -3.24 24.48
C LEU A 129 0.07 -4.42 23.50
N SER A 130 0.05 -4.18 22.18
CA SER A 130 0.22 -5.23 21.17
C SER A 130 1.64 -5.79 21.03
N VAL A 131 2.64 -5.10 21.62
CA VAL A 131 4.06 -5.48 21.57
C VAL A 131 4.63 -5.81 22.94
N ILE A 132 3.78 -5.86 23.97
CA ILE A 132 4.08 -6.39 25.28
C ILE A 132 3.54 -7.82 25.35
N GLY A 133 4.26 -8.74 26.02
CA GLY A 133 3.78 -10.12 26.17
C GLY A 133 2.55 -10.22 27.08
N ASP A 134 1.67 -11.20 26.81
CA ASP A 134 0.36 -11.34 27.45
C ASP A 134 0.38 -11.23 28.98
N LYS A 135 1.40 -11.81 29.64
CA LYS A 135 1.57 -11.77 31.10
C LYS A 135 1.73 -10.35 31.67
N LEU A 136 2.22 -9.42 30.87
CA LEU A 136 2.45 -8.03 31.25
C LEU A 136 1.27 -7.15 30.79
N VAL A 137 0.60 -7.50 29.69
CA VAL A 137 -0.56 -6.75 29.16
C VAL A 137 -1.63 -6.56 30.24
N ASP A 138 -1.96 -7.62 30.99
CA ASP A 138 -2.96 -7.56 32.05
C ASP A 138 -2.63 -6.52 33.13
N ALA A 139 -1.33 -6.33 33.42
CA ALA A 139 -0.86 -5.36 34.40
C ALA A 139 -0.96 -3.90 33.91
N TYR A 140 -0.99 -3.67 32.60
CA TYR A 140 -0.98 -2.33 32.01
C TYR A 140 -2.29 -1.96 31.29
N LEU A 141 -3.23 -2.89 31.15
CA LEU A 141 -4.50 -2.72 30.43
C LEU A 141 -5.36 -1.56 30.97
N HIS A 142 -5.22 -1.23 32.25
CA HIS A 142 -5.97 -0.17 32.91
C HIS A 142 -5.39 1.24 32.64
N MET A 143 -4.17 1.34 32.11
CA MET A 143 -3.52 2.62 31.82
C MET A 143 -4.00 3.18 30.49
N ARG A 144 -4.72 4.31 30.54
CA ARG A 144 -5.25 5.00 29.36
C ARG A 144 -4.42 6.21 28.92
N VAL A 145 -3.40 6.56 29.69
CA VAL A 145 -2.51 7.69 29.42
C VAL A 145 -1.20 7.15 28.84
N ALA A 146 -0.86 7.58 27.63
CA ALA A 146 0.35 7.13 26.92
C ALA A 146 1.63 7.40 27.71
N LYS A 147 1.73 8.60 28.31
CA LYS A 147 2.86 9.01 29.15
C LYS A 147 3.02 8.11 30.36
N ASP A 148 1.98 7.94 31.18
CA ASP A 148 2.01 7.11 32.39
C ASP A 148 2.35 5.65 32.05
N LEU A 149 1.79 5.13 30.96
CA LEU A 149 2.11 3.78 30.47
C LEU A 149 3.61 3.64 30.12
N TRP A 150 4.15 4.62 29.39
CA TRP A 150 5.55 4.59 28.96
C TRP A 150 6.52 4.76 30.14
N GLU A 151 6.27 5.71 31.03
CA GLU A 151 7.07 5.94 32.24
C GLU A 151 7.02 4.73 33.20
N ALA A 152 5.86 4.07 33.33
CA ALA A 152 5.74 2.87 34.16
C ALA A 152 6.57 1.70 33.61
N LEU A 153 6.69 1.57 32.28
CA LEU A 153 7.56 0.58 31.65
C LEU A 153 9.04 0.92 31.85
N GLU A 154 9.42 2.18 31.67
CA GLU A 154 10.79 2.64 31.89
C GLU A 154 11.22 2.50 33.36
N SER A 155 10.33 2.81 34.31
CA SER A 155 10.59 2.66 35.74
C SER A 155 10.80 1.19 36.14
N LYS A 156 9.97 0.28 35.63
CA LYS A 156 10.02 -1.15 35.98
C LYS A 156 11.19 -1.89 35.33
N PHE A 157 11.51 -1.58 34.07
CA PHE A 157 12.44 -2.39 33.27
C PHE A 157 13.67 -1.62 32.77
N GLY A 158 13.66 -0.28 32.83
CA GLY A 158 14.75 0.57 32.36
C GLY A 158 16.01 0.52 33.22
N ALA A 159 15.86 0.29 34.53
CA ALA A 159 16.98 0.19 35.48
C ALA A 159 17.58 -1.23 35.58
N GLY A 160 16.85 -2.27 35.17
CA GLY A 160 17.30 -3.66 35.29
C GLY A 160 18.23 -4.15 34.18
N SER A 161 18.38 -3.38 33.09
CA SER A 161 19.16 -3.79 31.91
C SER A 161 20.65 -3.45 31.96
N GLU A 162 21.09 -2.61 32.91
CA GLU A 162 22.51 -2.21 33.01
C GLU A 162 23.39 -3.31 33.62
N MET A 163 22.80 -4.32 34.29
CA MET A 163 23.57 -5.45 34.84
C MET A 163 23.95 -6.55 33.83
N TYR A 164 23.55 -6.43 32.55
CA TYR A 164 23.81 -7.45 31.52
C TYR A 164 24.72 -6.97 30.37
N ILE A 165 25.48 -5.88 30.56
CA ILE A 165 26.47 -5.40 29.58
C ILE A 165 27.90 -5.94 29.89
N MET A 166 28.07 -6.74 30.95
CA MET A 166 29.39 -7.28 31.35
C MET A 166 29.53 -8.80 31.15
N GLU A 167 29.26 -9.30 29.94
CA GLU A 167 29.77 -10.63 29.54
C GLU A 167 30.21 -10.63 28.08
#